data_AF-A0A7C4Y4P2-F1
#
_entry.id   AF-A0A7C4Y4P2-F1
#
_cell.length_a   1.000
_cell.length_b   1.000
_cell.length_c   1.000
_cell.angle_alpha   90.00
_cell.angle_beta   90.00
_cell.angle_gamma   90.00
#
_symmetry.space_group_name_H-M   'P 1'
#
loop_
_entity.id
_entity.type
_entity.pdbx_description
1 polymer ?
#
loop_
_entity_poly.entity_id
_entity_poly.type
_entity_poly.pdbx_seq_one_letter_code
_entity_poly.pdbx_strand_id
1 'polypeptide(L)'
;MKIDVNECLFITAHEIKNSLSGIIMGLRRIKDDVKDKEFMELLIEEAERLFLISNDSLTLSKPLKLNLSNVGIKEVLFDVLNILNDDIKKKNINVLILFPDDFPPVLCDREKFKTVFTNLLVNAIHHTPEGKNIRITGNKLKENLVSITFEDEGEGIDLENPRNIFYKFYTKRKDGTGLGLAIVHKIIYEHFGRIDVESEKDKGTRFIITIPTDFHFIERRSLKDRRTGIDRRKR
;
A
#
# COMPACT_ATOMS: atom_id res chain seq x y z
N MET A 1 -19.38 28.83 15.10
CA MET A 1 -18.87 28.10 13.93
C MET A 1 -17.83 27.10 14.42
N LYS A 2 -18.19 25.82 14.59
CA LYS A 2 -17.21 24.78 14.98
C LYS A 2 -16.55 24.30 13.70
N ILE A 3 -15.31 24.70 13.47
CA ILE A 3 -14.48 24.10 12.42
C ILE A 3 -14.26 22.64 12.84
N ASP A 4 -14.66 21.69 11.99
CA ASP A 4 -14.39 20.27 12.23
C ASP A 4 -12.87 20.08 12.19
N VAL A 5 -12.30 19.44 13.22
CA VAL A 5 -10.87 19.15 13.29
C VAL A 5 -10.42 18.39 12.03
N ASN A 6 -11.27 17.54 11.46
CA ASN A 6 -11.00 16.82 10.22
C ASN A 6 -10.97 17.73 8.98
N GLU A 7 -11.76 18.79 8.98
CA GLU A 7 -11.79 19.79 7.90
C GLU A 7 -10.54 20.66 7.95
N CYS A 8 -10.12 21.09 9.14
CA CYS A 8 -8.87 21.81 9.34
C CYS A 8 -7.64 20.97 8.96
N LEU A 9 -7.62 19.69 9.35
CA LEU A 9 -6.55 18.75 8.96
C LEU A 9 -6.46 18.59 7.45
N PHE A 10 -7.61 18.55 6.78
CA PHE A 10 -7.69 18.41 5.33
C PHE A 10 -7.16 19.66 4.61
N ILE A 11 -7.63 20.85 4.98
CA ILE A 11 -7.18 22.11 4.38
C ILE A 11 -5.67 22.25 4.57
N THR A 12 -5.19 22.03 5.79
CA THR A 12 -3.77 22.12 6.13
C THR A 12 -2.92 21.16 5.30
N ALA A 13 -3.30 19.87 5.22
CA ALA A 13 -2.53 18.90 4.45
C ALA A 13 -2.59 19.15 2.94
N HIS A 14 -3.72 19.66 2.43
CA HIS A 14 -3.86 20.06 1.03
C HIS A 14 -2.97 21.27 0.70
N GLU A 15 -2.89 22.26 1.58
CA GLU A 15 -1.98 23.41 1.41
C GLU A 15 -0.52 22.97 1.47
N ILE A 16 -0.14 22.12 2.43
CA ILE A 16 1.20 21.53 2.51
C ILE A 16 1.55 20.80 1.21
N LYS A 17 0.63 19.99 0.68
CA LYS A 17 0.82 19.26 -0.60
C LYS A 17 1.10 20.23 -1.75
N ASN A 18 0.36 21.33 -1.83
CA ASN A 18 0.53 22.35 -2.87
C ASN A 18 1.88 23.06 -2.74
N SER A 19 2.25 23.47 -1.53
CA SER A 19 3.55 24.11 -1.27
C SER A 19 4.72 23.19 -1.62
N LEU A 20 4.64 21.91 -1.23
CA LEU A 20 5.68 20.92 -1.56
C LEU A 20 5.77 20.65 -3.06
N SER A 21 4.64 20.58 -3.77
CA SER A 21 4.63 20.46 -5.24
C SER A 21 5.40 21.61 -5.90
N GLY A 22 5.17 22.85 -5.43
CA GLY A 22 5.87 24.03 -5.91
C GLY A 22 7.37 24.00 -5.63
N ILE A 23 7.76 23.59 -4.42
CA ILE A 23 9.16 23.43 -4.01
C ILE A 23 9.85 22.39 -4.89
N ILE A 24 9.27 21.19 -5.04
CA ILE A 24 9.83 20.11 -5.87
C ILE A 24 10.03 20.59 -7.30
N MET A 25 9.03 21.28 -7.88
CA MET A 25 9.14 21.81 -9.25
C MET A 25 10.26 22.85 -9.36
N GLY A 26 10.38 23.76 -8.39
CA GLY A 26 11.44 24.76 -8.33
C GLY A 26 12.83 24.12 -8.22
N LEU A 27 12.99 23.16 -7.32
CA LEU A 27 14.24 22.42 -7.12
C LEU A 27 14.65 21.66 -8.38
N ARG A 28 13.71 20.95 -9.02
CA ARG A 28 13.97 20.24 -10.28
C ARG A 28 14.39 21.18 -11.41
N ARG A 29 13.83 22.39 -11.46
CA ARG A 29 14.18 23.39 -12.48
C ARG A 29 15.60 23.90 -12.36
N ILE A 30 16.11 24.09 -11.14
CA ILE A 30 17.46 24.61 -10.89
C ILE A 30 18.52 23.51 -10.69
N LYS A 31 18.10 22.23 -10.69
CA LYS A 31 18.94 21.07 -10.38
C LYS A 31 20.21 21.01 -11.23
N ASP A 32 20.15 21.40 -12.49
CA ASP A 32 21.30 21.34 -13.39
C ASP A 32 22.22 22.57 -13.33
N ASP A 33 21.74 23.68 -12.75
CA ASP A 33 22.46 24.95 -12.65
C ASP A 33 23.27 25.08 -11.35
N VAL A 34 23.06 24.17 -10.40
CA VAL A 34 23.79 24.14 -9.12
C VAL A 34 25.10 23.37 -9.25
N LYS A 35 26.10 23.80 -8.45
CA LYS A 35 27.38 23.07 -8.36
C LYS A 35 27.24 21.74 -7.62
N ASP A 36 26.42 21.70 -6.57
CA ASP A 36 26.27 20.53 -5.71
C ASP A 36 24.99 19.77 -6.09
N LYS A 37 25.12 18.91 -7.10
CA LYS A 37 24.00 18.11 -7.62
C LYS A 37 23.54 17.05 -6.63
N GLU A 38 24.46 16.45 -5.87
CA GLU A 38 24.14 15.45 -4.86
C GLU A 38 23.30 16.05 -3.72
N PHE A 39 23.69 17.23 -3.22
CA PHE A 39 22.89 17.92 -2.22
C PHE A 39 21.51 18.32 -2.73
N MET A 40 21.40 18.73 -4.00
CA MET A 40 20.10 19.02 -4.61
C MET A 40 19.21 17.78 -4.77
N GLU A 41 19.79 16.63 -5.09
CA GLU A 41 19.05 15.36 -5.11
C GLU A 41 18.50 15.02 -3.73
N LEU A 42 19.32 15.14 -2.68
CA LEU A 42 18.87 14.94 -1.30
C LEU A 42 17.71 15.86 -0.90
N LEU A 43 17.75 17.14 -1.31
CA LEU A 43 16.65 18.08 -1.04
C LEU A 43 15.36 17.73 -1.78
N ILE A 44 15.48 17.28 -3.04
CA ILE A 44 14.33 16.83 -3.83
C ILE A 44 13.72 15.59 -3.18
N GLU A 45 14.54 14.61 -2.81
CA GLU A 45 14.09 13.38 -2.14
C GLU A 45 13.36 13.69 -0.82
N GLU A 46 13.87 14.62 0.00
CA GLU A 46 13.22 14.96 1.26
C GLU A 46 11.90 15.74 1.05
N ALA A 47 11.84 16.62 0.04
CA ALA A 47 10.60 17.31 -0.31
C ALA A 47 9.53 16.33 -0.84
N GLU A 48 9.93 15.35 -1.66
CA GLU A 48 9.06 14.28 -2.14
C GLU A 48 8.60 13.37 -1.00
N ARG A 49 9.48 13.06 -0.05
CA ARG A 49 9.12 12.30 1.16
C ARG A 49 8.07 13.03 1.99
N LEU A 50 8.22 14.33 2.23
CA LEU A 50 7.22 15.15 2.93
C LEU A 50 5.88 15.18 2.16
N PHE A 51 5.95 15.22 0.82
CA PHE A 51 4.75 15.22 -0.02
C PHE A 51 3.97 13.91 0.14
N LEU A 52 4.67 12.77 0.15
CA LEU A 52 4.07 11.46 0.40
C LEU A 52 3.43 11.39 1.79
N ILE A 53 4.13 11.83 2.84
CA ILE A 53 3.59 11.84 4.22
C ILE A 53 2.28 12.65 4.30
N SER A 54 2.24 13.82 3.65
CA SER A 54 1.04 14.66 3.62
C SER A 54 -0.13 13.94 2.91
N ASN A 55 0.14 13.34 1.75
CA ASN A 55 -0.89 12.64 0.97
C ASN A 55 -1.39 11.36 1.68
N ASP A 56 -0.51 10.64 2.36
CA ASP A 56 -0.83 9.46 3.17
C ASP A 56 -1.70 9.83 4.37
N SER A 57 -1.37 10.93 5.04
CA SER A 57 -2.14 11.46 6.17
C SER A 57 -3.57 11.84 5.75
N LEU A 58 -3.72 12.47 4.58
CA LEU A 58 -5.02 12.75 3.96
C LEU A 58 -5.80 11.47 3.66
N THR A 59 -5.13 10.47 3.08
CA THR A 59 -5.73 9.18 2.77
C THR A 59 -6.23 8.48 4.03
N LEU A 60 -5.52 8.61 5.14
CA LEU A 60 -5.88 7.99 6.42
C LEU A 60 -6.98 8.76 7.18
N SER A 61 -7.19 10.05 6.95
CA SER A 61 -8.16 10.85 7.71
C SER A 61 -9.60 10.78 7.20
N LYS A 62 -9.84 10.43 5.92
CA LYS A 62 -11.19 10.43 5.33
C LYS A 62 -11.66 9.06 4.83
N PRO A 63 -12.96 8.76 4.83
CA PRO A 63 -13.49 7.60 4.12
C PRO A 63 -13.06 7.61 2.65
N LEU A 64 -12.73 6.43 2.10
CA LEU A 64 -12.35 6.33 0.70
C LEU A 64 -13.58 6.35 -0.20
N LYS A 65 -13.61 7.24 -1.19
CA LYS A 65 -14.56 7.14 -2.30
C LYS A 65 -14.01 6.14 -3.31
N LEU A 66 -14.52 4.91 -3.29
CA LEU A 66 -14.07 3.82 -4.16
C LEU A 66 -14.80 3.83 -5.50
N ASN A 67 -14.05 3.65 -6.58
CA ASN A 67 -14.58 3.38 -7.92
C ASN A 67 -14.48 1.88 -8.22
N LEU A 68 -15.44 1.10 -7.71
CA LEU A 68 -15.42 -0.35 -7.81
C LEU A 68 -15.72 -0.82 -9.23
N SER A 69 -14.89 -1.73 -9.75
CA SER A 69 -15.06 -2.38 -11.04
C SER A 69 -14.52 -3.80 -10.99
N ASN A 70 -14.85 -4.64 -11.96
CA ASN A 70 -14.20 -5.94 -12.12
C ASN A 70 -12.80 -5.73 -12.68
N VAL A 71 -11.79 -5.95 -11.85
CA VAL A 71 -10.39 -5.69 -12.16
C VAL A 71 -9.64 -7.01 -12.25
N GLY A 72 -8.94 -7.20 -13.36
CA GLY A 72 -7.93 -8.24 -13.48
C GLY A 72 -6.72 -7.90 -12.62
N ILE A 73 -6.40 -8.76 -11.64
CA ILE A 73 -5.34 -8.51 -10.66
C ILE A 73 -3.95 -8.65 -11.26
N LYS A 74 -3.77 -9.55 -12.24
CA LYS A 74 -2.47 -9.76 -12.91
C LYS A 74 -2.03 -8.48 -13.62
N GLU A 75 -2.96 -7.80 -14.28
CA GLU A 75 -2.73 -6.55 -15.02
C GLU A 75 -2.31 -5.42 -14.07
N VAL A 76 -2.95 -5.29 -12.91
CA VAL A 76 -2.55 -4.31 -11.89
C VAL A 76 -1.16 -4.63 -11.35
N LEU A 77 -0.87 -5.91 -11.12
CA LEU A 77 0.43 -6.35 -10.65
C LEU A 77 1.53 -6.05 -11.67
N PHE A 78 1.29 -6.31 -12.96
CA PHE A 78 2.25 -6.01 -14.02
C PHE A 78 2.52 -4.51 -14.17
N ASP A 79 1.49 -3.65 -14.07
CA ASP A 79 1.67 -2.19 -14.05
C ASP A 79 2.66 -1.78 -12.95
N VAL A 80 2.48 -2.33 -11.74
CA VAL A 80 3.31 -1.98 -10.57
C VAL A 80 4.73 -2.55 -10.71
N LEU A 81 4.87 -3.79 -11.19
CA LEU A 81 6.19 -4.39 -11.39
C LEU A 81 7.00 -3.65 -12.46
N ASN A 82 6.35 -3.13 -13.50
CA ASN A 82 7.03 -2.31 -14.51
C ASN A 82 7.59 -1.01 -13.92
N ILE A 83 6.86 -0.38 -12.99
CA ILE A 83 7.32 0.83 -12.30
C ILE A 83 8.51 0.52 -11.38
N LEU A 84 8.50 -0.63 -10.71
CA LEU A 84 9.53 -1.04 -9.74
C LEU A 84 10.69 -1.84 -10.37
N ASN A 85 10.71 -1.97 -11.70
CA ASN A 85 11.63 -2.85 -12.42
C ASN A 85 13.10 -2.48 -12.17
N ASP A 86 13.41 -1.19 -12.10
CA ASP A 86 14.78 -0.72 -11.90
C ASP A 86 15.28 -1.08 -10.49
N ASP A 87 14.45 -0.93 -9.46
CA ASP A 87 14.78 -1.33 -8.08
C ASP A 87 14.96 -2.85 -7.96
N ILE A 88 14.07 -3.62 -8.59
CA ILE A 88 14.14 -5.09 -8.62
C ILE A 88 15.44 -5.56 -9.27
N LYS A 89 15.80 -4.98 -10.42
CA LYS A 89 17.04 -5.30 -11.15
C LYS A 89 18.28 -4.87 -10.39
N LYS A 90 18.28 -3.66 -9.82
CA LYS A 90 19.40 -3.13 -9.03
C LYS A 90 19.74 -4.03 -7.85
N LYS A 91 18.73 -4.68 -7.25
CA LYS A 91 18.88 -5.62 -6.14
C LYS A 91 18.90 -7.08 -6.57
N ASN A 92 18.94 -7.37 -7.87
CA ASN A 92 18.96 -8.72 -8.44
C ASN A 92 17.91 -9.66 -7.81
N ILE A 93 16.67 -9.17 -7.63
CA ILE A 93 15.57 -9.94 -7.05
C ILE A 93 14.81 -10.69 -8.15
N ASN A 94 14.51 -11.96 -7.91
CA ASN A 94 13.63 -12.74 -8.78
C ASN A 94 12.18 -12.65 -8.30
N VAL A 95 11.28 -12.15 -9.15
CA VAL A 95 9.84 -12.07 -8.85
C VAL A 95 9.10 -13.21 -9.54
N LEU A 96 8.50 -14.10 -8.75
CA LEU A 96 7.73 -15.25 -9.23
C LEU A 96 6.22 -14.99 -9.08
N ILE A 97 5.47 -15.05 -10.18
CA ILE A 97 4.02 -14.82 -10.20
C ILE A 97 3.30 -16.12 -10.49
N LEU A 98 2.50 -16.60 -9.54
CA LEU A 98 1.79 -17.88 -9.62
C LEU A 98 0.30 -17.69 -9.41
N PHE A 99 -0.45 -17.67 -10.50
CA PHE A 99 -1.91 -17.54 -10.48
C PHE A 99 -2.50 -18.60 -11.40
N PRO A 100 -3.62 -19.23 -11.06
CA PRO A 100 -4.30 -20.12 -11.99
C PRO A 100 -4.77 -19.34 -13.23
N ASP A 101 -4.91 -20.05 -14.35
CA ASP A 101 -5.34 -19.45 -15.62
C ASP A 101 -6.76 -18.89 -15.54
N ASP A 102 -7.60 -19.53 -14.72
CA ASP A 102 -8.99 -19.17 -14.50
C ASP A 102 -9.21 -18.26 -13.28
N PHE A 103 -8.15 -17.59 -12.78
CA PHE A 103 -8.25 -16.65 -11.66
C PHE A 103 -9.26 -15.53 -11.98
N PRO A 104 -10.30 -15.32 -11.13
CA PRO A 104 -11.39 -14.43 -11.48
C PRO A 104 -10.99 -12.96 -11.33
N PRO A 105 -11.66 -12.03 -12.02
CA PRO A 105 -11.54 -10.63 -11.71
C PRO A 105 -12.02 -10.35 -10.27
N VAL A 106 -11.44 -9.34 -9.65
CA VAL A 106 -11.78 -8.89 -8.30
C VAL A 106 -12.59 -7.61 -8.38
N LEU A 107 -13.61 -7.50 -7.54
CA LEU A 107 -14.40 -6.29 -7.44
C LEU A 107 -13.66 -5.25 -6.59
N CYS A 108 -12.87 -4.39 -7.24
CA CYS A 108 -12.07 -3.39 -6.55
C CYS A 108 -11.88 -2.09 -7.34
N ASP A 109 -11.33 -1.09 -6.64
CA ASP A 109 -10.79 0.12 -7.24
C ASP A 109 -9.35 -0.13 -7.70
N ARG A 110 -9.12 -0.07 -9.01
CA ARG A 110 -7.83 -0.37 -9.64
C ARG A 110 -6.69 0.48 -9.07
N GLU A 111 -6.90 1.78 -8.89
CA GLU A 111 -5.84 2.70 -8.47
C GLU A 111 -5.51 2.54 -6.98
N LYS A 112 -6.51 2.18 -6.17
CA LYS A 112 -6.27 1.79 -4.77
C LYS A 112 -5.52 0.47 -4.68
N PHE A 113 -5.81 -0.49 -5.56
CA PHE A 113 -5.07 -1.75 -5.61
C PHE A 113 -3.63 -1.59 -6.11
N LYS A 114 -3.37 -0.69 -7.07
CA LYS A 114 -1.99 -0.27 -7.39
C LYS A 114 -1.26 0.23 -6.15
N THR A 115 -1.89 1.12 -5.38
CA THR A 115 -1.32 1.64 -4.12
C THR A 115 -1.01 0.51 -3.12
N VAL A 116 -1.91 -0.47 -2.98
CA VAL A 116 -1.68 -1.63 -2.11
C VAL A 116 -0.47 -2.44 -2.56
N PHE A 117 -0.43 -2.80 -3.84
CA PHE A 117 0.65 -3.63 -4.39
C PHE A 117 2.00 -2.91 -4.36
N THR A 118 2.03 -1.62 -4.67
CA THR A 118 3.25 -0.80 -4.56
C THR A 118 3.79 -0.81 -3.14
N ASN A 119 2.95 -0.58 -2.13
CA ASN A 119 3.40 -0.58 -0.72
C ASN A 119 3.94 -1.96 -0.28
N LEU A 120 3.26 -3.04 -0.66
CA LEU A 120 3.71 -4.39 -0.31
C LEU A 120 5.00 -4.77 -1.05
N LEU A 121 5.10 -4.46 -2.34
CA LEU A 121 6.28 -4.74 -3.15
C LEU A 121 7.49 -3.89 -2.74
N VAL A 122 7.33 -2.61 -2.46
CA VAL A 122 8.42 -1.75 -1.97
C VAL A 122 8.95 -2.29 -0.64
N ASN A 123 8.08 -2.75 0.26
CA ASN A 123 8.51 -3.39 1.50
C ASN A 123 9.24 -4.71 1.22
N ALA A 124 8.69 -5.58 0.36
CA ALA A 124 9.33 -6.84 -0.01
C ALA A 124 10.72 -6.61 -0.65
N ILE A 125 10.84 -5.71 -1.63
CA ILE A 125 12.11 -5.35 -2.29
C ILE A 125 13.10 -4.79 -1.27
N HIS A 126 12.65 -3.97 -0.33
CA HIS A 126 13.51 -3.39 0.69
C HIS A 126 14.10 -4.45 1.63
N HIS A 127 13.29 -5.40 2.10
CA HIS A 127 13.72 -6.40 3.10
C HIS A 127 14.34 -7.67 2.50
N THR A 128 14.11 -7.96 1.21
CA THR A 128 14.68 -9.12 0.51
C THR A 128 16.16 -8.90 0.18
N PRO A 129 17.11 -9.74 0.63
CA PRO A 129 18.51 -9.63 0.24
C PRO A 129 18.74 -9.75 -1.27
N GLU A 130 19.90 -9.30 -1.74
CA GLU A 130 20.28 -9.45 -3.15
C GLU A 130 20.29 -10.92 -3.60
N GLY A 131 19.78 -11.21 -4.80
CA GLY A 131 19.76 -12.57 -5.37
C GLY A 131 18.65 -13.47 -4.83
N LYS A 132 17.79 -12.97 -3.92
CA LYS A 132 16.67 -13.73 -3.33
C LYS A 132 15.35 -13.50 -4.07
N ASN A 133 14.31 -14.19 -3.63
CA ASN A 133 13.03 -14.24 -4.33
C ASN A 133 11.93 -13.46 -3.62
N ILE A 134 11.04 -12.88 -4.43
CA ILE A 134 9.69 -12.46 -4.01
C ILE A 134 8.69 -13.32 -4.78
N ARG A 135 7.75 -13.93 -4.08
CA ARG A 135 6.70 -14.76 -4.67
C ARG A 135 5.34 -14.12 -4.47
N ILE A 136 4.55 -14.07 -5.55
CA ILE A 136 3.23 -13.48 -5.56
C ILE A 136 2.24 -14.52 -6.06
N THR A 137 1.33 -14.97 -5.19
CA THR A 137 0.42 -16.07 -5.52
C THR A 137 -1.04 -15.66 -5.42
N GLY A 138 -1.84 -16.03 -6.42
CA GLY A 138 -3.29 -15.91 -6.40
C GLY A 138 -3.97 -17.27 -6.22
N ASN A 139 -4.89 -17.40 -5.26
CA ASN A 139 -5.70 -18.61 -5.08
C ASN A 139 -7.19 -18.27 -5.04
N LYS A 140 -8.01 -19.15 -5.62
CA LYS A 140 -9.46 -19.14 -5.40
C LYS A 140 -9.77 -19.72 -4.02
N LEU A 141 -10.65 -19.05 -3.30
CA LEU A 141 -11.18 -19.54 -2.04
C LEU A 141 -12.67 -19.88 -2.22
N LYS A 142 -13.28 -20.42 -1.15
CA LYS A 142 -14.74 -20.63 -1.11
C LYS A 142 -15.49 -19.29 -1.05
N GLU A 143 -16.78 -19.31 -1.34
CA GLU A 143 -17.70 -18.18 -1.13
C GLU A 143 -17.36 -16.89 -1.90
N ASN A 144 -16.90 -17.02 -3.16
CA ASN A 144 -16.57 -15.88 -4.03
C ASN A 144 -15.50 -14.96 -3.42
N LEU A 145 -14.51 -15.59 -2.78
CA LEU A 145 -13.31 -14.94 -2.26
C LEU A 145 -12.09 -15.41 -3.04
N VAL A 146 -11.09 -14.54 -3.12
CA VAL A 146 -9.74 -14.90 -3.57
C VAL A 146 -8.72 -14.46 -2.53
N SER A 147 -7.59 -15.16 -2.48
CA SER A 147 -6.40 -14.70 -1.77
C SER A 147 -5.33 -14.24 -2.75
N ILE A 148 -4.70 -13.11 -2.46
CA ILE A 148 -3.50 -12.62 -3.14
C ILE A 148 -2.42 -12.52 -2.08
N THR A 149 -1.33 -13.27 -2.24
CA THR A 149 -0.26 -13.38 -1.25
C THR A 149 1.02 -12.80 -1.81
N PHE A 150 1.68 -11.95 -1.04
CA PHE A 150 3.02 -11.41 -1.32
C PHE A 150 3.96 -12.00 -0.28
N GLU A 151 4.95 -12.78 -0.72
CA GLU A 151 5.92 -13.47 0.12
C GLU A 151 7.33 -13.07 -0.27
N ASP A 152 8.12 -12.61 0.69
CA ASP A 152 9.53 -12.28 0.53
C ASP A 152 10.44 -13.21 1.33
N GLU A 153 11.68 -13.40 0.86
CA GLU A 153 12.74 -14.12 1.57
C GLU A 153 13.61 -13.14 2.39
N GLY A 154 12.98 -12.14 3.01
CA GLY A 154 13.65 -11.10 3.78
C GLY A 154 14.10 -11.51 5.19
N GLU A 155 14.54 -10.52 5.96
CA GLU A 155 14.92 -10.67 7.38
C GLU A 155 13.74 -11.07 8.30
N GLY A 156 12.52 -11.03 7.78
CA GLY A 156 11.31 -11.24 8.57
C GLY A 156 11.10 -10.18 9.64
N ILE A 157 10.07 -10.35 10.46
CA ILE A 157 9.71 -9.41 11.50
C ILE A 157 9.51 -10.19 12.80
N ASP A 158 10.41 -9.96 13.74
CA ASP A 158 10.22 -10.39 15.13
C ASP A 158 9.09 -9.57 15.75
N LEU A 159 7.92 -10.20 15.91
CA LEU A 159 6.68 -9.56 16.31
C LEU A 159 6.06 -10.27 17.50
N GLU A 160 6.06 -9.63 18.66
CA GLU A 160 5.20 -10.03 19.78
C GLU A 160 3.71 -9.95 19.41
N ASN A 161 3.34 -8.96 18.58
CA ASN A 161 1.99 -8.83 18.02
C ASN A 161 2.05 -8.40 16.55
N PRO A 162 1.78 -9.31 15.59
CA PRO A 162 1.88 -9.01 14.18
C PRO A 162 0.93 -7.93 13.67
N ARG A 163 -0.15 -7.63 14.40
CA ARG A 163 -1.09 -6.57 13.98
C ARG A 163 -0.53 -5.17 14.13
N ASN A 164 0.50 -4.99 14.96
CA ASN A 164 1.08 -3.67 15.21
C ASN A 164 1.71 -3.05 13.97
N ILE A 165 2.11 -3.86 12.98
CA ILE A 165 2.71 -3.36 11.73
C ILE A 165 1.73 -2.55 10.87
N PHE A 166 0.42 -2.66 11.14
CA PHE A 166 -0.61 -1.88 10.46
C PHE A 166 -0.93 -0.57 11.19
N TYR A 167 -0.31 -0.29 12.34
CA TYR A 167 -0.46 0.98 13.03
C TYR A 167 0.33 2.10 12.33
N LYS A 168 -0.23 3.31 12.37
CA LYS A 168 0.38 4.49 11.78
C LYS A 168 1.75 4.75 12.41
N PHE A 169 2.71 5.13 11.58
CA PHE A 169 4.10 5.44 11.96
C PHE A 169 4.88 4.24 12.52
N TYR A 170 4.34 3.01 12.43
CA TYR A 170 5.10 1.82 12.76
C TYR A 170 6.09 1.53 11.63
N THR A 171 7.38 1.71 11.90
CA THR A 171 8.46 1.44 10.94
C THR A 171 9.75 1.09 11.68
N LYS A 172 10.52 0.15 11.13
CA LYS A 172 11.92 -0.10 11.53
C LYS A 172 12.93 0.58 10.58
N ARG A 173 12.43 1.20 9.50
CA ARG A 173 13.23 1.90 8.50
C ARG A 173 13.52 3.34 8.93
N LYS A 174 14.75 3.80 8.73
CA LYS A 174 15.17 5.19 9.02
C LYS A 174 14.53 6.21 8.07
N ASP A 175 14.32 5.83 6.83
CA ASP A 175 13.72 6.60 5.75
C ASP A 175 12.20 6.40 5.61
N GLY A 176 11.68 5.26 6.09
CA GLY A 176 10.27 4.90 5.97
C GLY A 176 9.33 5.81 6.78
N THR A 177 8.17 6.13 6.19
CA THR A 177 7.14 6.96 6.85
C THR A 177 6.33 6.19 7.89
N GLY A 178 6.31 4.85 7.80
CA GLY A 178 5.46 3.98 8.62
C GLY A 178 3.96 4.11 8.33
N LEU A 179 3.56 4.73 7.21
CA LEU A 179 2.15 4.90 6.83
C LEU A 179 1.68 3.88 5.78
N GLY A 180 2.59 3.31 4.99
CA GLY A 180 2.26 2.43 3.86
C GLY A 180 1.38 1.24 4.24
N LEU A 181 1.73 0.48 5.27
CA LEU A 181 0.94 -0.67 5.72
C LEU A 181 -0.41 -0.26 6.36
N ALA A 182 -0.47 0.90 7.02
CA ALA A 182 -1.73 1.43 7.53
C ALA A 182 -2.70 1.79 6.37
N ILE A 183 -2.16 2.32 5.26
CA ILE A 183 -2.93 2.59 4.03
C ILE A 183 -3.39 1.30 3.39
N VAL A 184 -2.52 0.30 3.28
CA VAL A 184 -2.87 -1.03 2.78
C VAL A 184 -4.05 -1.59 3.58
N HIS A 185 -3.93 -1.61 4.91
CA HIS A 185 -4.99 -2.09 5.79
C HIS A 185 -6.31 -1.34 5.56
N LYS A 186 -6.27 -0.01 5.51
CA LYS A 186 -7.46 0.81 5.25
C LYS A 186 -8.09 0.52 3.89
N ILE A 187 -7.30 0.45 2.81
CA ILE A 187 -7.81 0.16 1.47
C ILE A 187 -8.48 -1.21 1.44
N ILE A 188 -7.80 -2.25 1.94
CA ILE A 188 -8.36 -3.61 1.94
C ILE A 188 -9.63 -3.69 2.78
N TYR A 189 -9.67 -2.99 3.92
CA TYR A 189 -10.84 -2.93 4.78
C TYR A 189 -12.07 -2.28 4.10
N GLU A 190 -11.86 -1.15 3.42
CA GLU A 190 -12.91 -0.44 2.67
C GLU A 190 -13.41 -1.26 1.46
N HIS A 191 -12.61 -2.20 0.97
CA HIS A 191 -12.99 -3.19 -0.04
C HIS A 191 -13.64 -4.46 0.55
N PHE A 192 -14.06 -4.44 1.82
CA PHE A 192 -14.64 -5.57 2.53
C PHE A 192 -13.72 -6.80 2.62
N GLY A 193 -12.43 -6.61 2.36
CA GLY A 193 -11.41 -7.63 2.46
C GLY A 193 -10.81 -7.73 3.85
N ARG A 194 -9.76 -8.54 3.95
CA ARG A 194 -8.91 -8.71 5.12
C ARG A 194 -7.47 -8.81 4.65
N ILE A 195 -6.54 -8.26 5.42
CA ILE A 195 -5.12 -8.52 5.24
C ILE A 195 -4.57 -9.18 6.50
N ASP A 196 -3.79 -10.23 6.31
CA ASP A 196 -3.07 -10.93 7.36
C ASP A 196 -1.57 -10.90 7.06
N VAL A 197 -0.78 -11.15 8.09
CA VAL A 197 0.68 -11.24 8.01
C VAL A 197 1.17 -12.48 8.74
N GLU A 198 2.06 -13.21 8.09
CA GLU A 198 2.84 -14.30 8.65
C GLU A 198 4.31 -13.93 8.47
N SER A 199 5.09 -13.89 9.54
CA SER A 199 6.50 -13.51 9.46
C SER A 199 7.27 -14.22 10.55
N GLU A 200 8.47 -14.68 10.20
CA GLU A 200 9.40 -15.26 11.15
C GLU A 200 10.78 -14.68 10.86
N LYS A 201 11.50 -14.32 11.94
CA LYS A 201 12.84 -13.76 11.86
C LYS A 201 13.75 -14.68 11.01
N ASP A 202 14.47 -14.08 10.07
CA ASP A 202 15.39 -14.72 9.13
C ASP A 202 14.73 -15.73 8.15
N LYS A 203 13.40 -15.78 8.08
CA LYS A 203 12.65 -16.61 7.11
C LYS A 203 11.78 -15.81 6.14
N GLY A 204 11.70 -14.49 6.32
CA GLY A 204 10.93 -13.61 5.47
C GLY A 204 9.54 -13.29 5.98
N THR A 205 8.75 -12.63 5.13
CA THR A 205 7.41 -12.15 5.46
C THR A 205 6.42 -12.50 4.37
N ARG A 206 5.19 -12.80 4.78
CA ARG A 206 4.06 -13.10 3.91
C ARG A 206 2.88 -12.23 4.28
N PHE A 207 2.44 -11.40 3.35
CA PHE A 207 1.20 -10.64 3.44
C PHE A 207 0.10 -11.33 2.62
N ILE A 208 -1.05 -11.59 3.24
CA ILE A 208 -2.15 -12.35 2.64
C ILE A 208 -3.38 -11.45 2.57
N ILE A 209 -3.74 -11.01 1.37
CA ILE A 209 -4.96 -10.25 1.10
C ILE A 209 -6.07 -11.22 0.74
N THR A 210 -7.17 -11.21 1.49
CA THR A 210 -8.41 -11.92 1.14
C THR A 210 -9.46 -10.89 0.73
N ILE A 211 -10.01 -11.03 -0.49
CA ILE A 211 -10.96 -10.05 -1.04
C ILE A 211 -12.12 -10.75 -1.80
N PRO A 212 -13.35 -10.22 -1.74
CA PRO A 212 -14.46 -10.69 -2.57
C PRO A 212 -14.30 -10.42 -4.06
N THR A 213 -14.88 -11.32 -4.85
CA THR A 213 -14.95 -11.23 -6.32
C THR A 213 -16.30 -10.73 -6.82
N ASP A 214 -17.31 -10.56 -5.96
CA ASP A 214 -18.63 -10.09 -6.37
C ASP A 214 -19.32 -9.14 -5.37
N PHE A 215 -20.33 -8.41 -5.86
CA PHE A 215 -21.16 -7.50 -5.07
C PHE A 215 -22.09 -8.23 -4.09
N HIS A 216 -22.52 -9.45 -4.40
CA HIS A 216 -23.48 -10.20 -3.58
C HIS A 216 -22.89 -10.61 -2.23
N PHE A 217 -21.59 -10.86 -2.18
CA PHE A 217 -20.84 -11.04 -0.95
C PHE A 217 -20.82 -9.75 -0.12
N ILE A 218 -20.57 -8.60 -0.76
CA ILE A 218 -20.52 -7.29 -0.10
C ILE A 218 -21.87 -6.94 0.52
N GLU A 219 -22.97 -7.09 -0.21
CA GLU A 219 -24.33 -6.80 0.30
C GLU A 219 -24.70 -7.68 1.49
N ARG A 220 -24.49 -9.01 1.38
CA ARG A 220 -24.78 -9.96 2.48
C ARG A 220 -23.99 -9.62 3.74
N ARG A 221 -22.73 -9.23 3.60
CA ARG A 221 -21.87 -8.85 4.73
C ARG A 221 -22.25 -7.49 5.32
N SER A 222 -22.56 -6.51 4.49
CA SER A 222 -23.05 -5.18 4.91
C SER A 222 -24.37 -5.29 5.71
N LEU A 223 -25.30 -6.13 5.27
CA LEU A 223 -26.54 -6.41 5.99
C LEU A 223 -26.30 -7.10 7.34
N LYS A 224 -25.32 -8.02 7.40
CA LYS A 224 -24.93 -8.70 8.65
C LYS A 224 -24.32 -7.72 9.66
N ASP A 225 -23.42 -6.84 9.23
CA ASP A 225 -22.79 -5.84 10.11
C ASP A 225 -23.80 -4.83 10.67
N ARG A 226 -24.78 -4.42 9.85
CA ARG A 226 -25.92 -3.59 10.30
C ARG A 226 -26.77 -4.30 11.35
N ARG A 227 -26.99 -5.61 11.23
CA ARG A 227 -27.76 -6.40 12.21
C ARG A 227 -27.01 -6.66 13.51
N THR A 228 -25.68 -6.77 13.47
CA THR A 228 -24.84 -7.03 14.66
C THR A 228 -24.36 -5.75 15.34
N GLY A 229 -24.74 -4.56 14.87
CA GLY A 229 -24.32 -3.27 15.44
C GLY A 229 -22.82 -2.98 15.29
N ILE A 230 -22.13 -3.67 14.37
CA ILE A 230 -20.70 -3.48 14.13
C ILE A 230 -20.53 -2.26 13.22
N ASP A 231 -20.24 -1.10 13.81
CA ASP A 231 -19.88 0.10 13.06
C ASP A 231 -18.44 -0.02 12.56
N ARG A 232 -18.31 -0.30 11.25
CA ARG A 232 -17.02 -0.39 10.57
C ARG A 232 -16.21 0.91 10.58
N ARG A 233 -16.82 2.06 10.88
CA ARG A 233 -16.15 3.37 10.86
C ARG A 233 -15.47 3.75 12.18
N LYS A 234 -15.55 2.89 13.21
CA LYS A 234 -15.04 3.17 14.57
C LYS A 234 -13.80 2.35 15.00
N ARG A 235 -13.11 1.68 14.08
CA ARG A 235 -11.89 0.91 14.38
C ARG A 235 -10.74 1.27 13.45
#